data_AF-A0A2M7CUU6-F1
#
_entry.id   AF-A0A2M7CUU6-F1
#
_cell.length_a   1.000
_cell.length_b   1.000
_cell.length_c   1.000
_cell.angle_alpha   90.00
_cell.angle_beta   90.00
_cell.angle_gamma   90.00
#
_symmetry.space_group_name_H-M   'P 1'
#
loop_
_entity.id
_entity.type
_entity.pdbx_description
1 polymer ?
#
loop_
_entity_poly.entity_id
_entity_poly.type
_entity_poly.pdbx_seq_one_letter_code
_entity_poly.pdbx_strand_id
1 'polypeptide(L)' 'MTEPAEIRVEVAFALPDRQWRRVVRVPVGARVIDAILQSGIDDVLGEVPVGAHNVGVFSRPVRLDTLLREGDR' A
#
# COMPACT_ATOMS: atom_id res chain seq x y z
N MET A 1 23.65 -13.91 -6.19
CA MET A 1 22.41 -13.28 -6.70
C MET A 1 21.42 -13.31 -5.56
N THR A 2 21.28 -12.22 -4.82
CA THR A 2 20.34 -12.15 -3.70
C THR A 2 18.93 -12.11 -4.28
N GLU A 3 18.16 -13.18 -4.09
CA GLU A 3 16.73 -13.18 -4.38
C GLU A 3 16.12 -12.01 -3.58
N PRO A 4 15.40 -11.07 -4.23
CA PRO A 4 14.71 -10.03 -3.48
C PRO A 4 13.67 -10.75 -2.62
N ALA A 5 13.88 -10.78 -1.31
CA ALA A 5 12.88 -11.31 -0.39
C ALA A 5 11.63 -10.44 -0.57
N GLU A 6 10.59 -10.95 -1.21
CA GLU A 6 9.34 -10.23 -1.39
C GLU A 6 8.45 -10.44 -0.16
N ILE A 7 7.87 -9.37 0.35
CA ILE A 7 6.85 -9.40 1.39
C ILE A 7 5.47 -9.28 0.77
N ARG A 8 4.51 -10.00 1.34
CA ARG A 8 3.10 -9.85 0.99
C ARG A 8 2.48 -8.80 1.89
N VAL A 9 1.86 -7.81 1.27
CA VAL A 9 1.16 -6.72 1.96
C VAL A 9 -0.21 -6.54 1.34
N GLU A 10 -1.17 -6.11 2.14
CA GLU A 10 -2.55 -5.89 1.71
C GLU A 10 -2.85 -4.40 1.69
N VAL A 11 -3.11 -3.83 0.51
CA VAL A 11 -3.52 -2.43 0.40
C VAL A 11 -5.04 -2.38 0.45
N ALA A 12 -5.58 -1.84 1.53
CA ALA A 12 -7.01 -1.60 1.69
C ALA A 12 -7.33 -0.11 1.64
N PHE A 13 -8.43 0.24 0.97
CA PHE A 13 -8.90 1.61 0.86
C PHE A 13 -10.42 1.65 0.97
N ALA A 14 -10.91 2.46 1.90
CA ALA A 14 -12.34 2.66 2.08
C ALA A 14 -12.78 3.83 1.20
N LEU A 15 -13.41 3.55 0.06
CA LEU A 15 -14.17 4.56 -0.67
C LEU A 15 -15.52 4.76 0.03
N PRO A 16 -16.12 5.95 -0.07
CA PRO A 16 -17.44 6.22 0.52
C PRO A 16 -18.53 5.27 -0.01
N ASP A 17 -18.38 4.80 -1.24
CA ASP A 17 -19.34 3.93 -1.91
C ASP A 17 -18.97 2.43 -1.80
N ARG A 18 -17.68 2.10 -1.62
CA ARG A 18 -17.20 0.71 -1.62
C ARG A 18 -15.87 0.51 -0.89
N GLN A 19 -15.64 -0.69 -0.36
CA GLN A 19 -14.32 -1.08 0.13
C GLN A 19 -13.51 -1.67 -1.02
N TRP A 20 -12.33 -1.10 -1.29
CA TRP A 20 -11.35 -1.68 -2.20
C TRP A 20 -10.22 -2.32 -1.40
N ARG A 21 -9.76 -3.49 -1.84
CA ARG A 21 -8.63 -4.18 -1.20
C ARG A 21 -7.89 -5.03 -2.20
N ARG A 22 -6.56 -4.98 -2.17
CA ARG A 22 -5.71 -5.78 -3.04
C ARG A 22 -4.42 -6.20 -2.36
N VAL A 23 -4.10 -7.48 -2.49
CA VAL A 23 -2.84 -8.03 -2.01
C VAL A 23 -1.77 -7.84 -3.08
N VAL A 24 -0.63 -7.25 -2.71
CA VAL A 24 0.53 -7.02 -3.57
C VAL A 24 1.79 -7.60 -2.96
N ARG A 25 2.80 -7.81 -3.82
CA ARG A 25 4.09 -8.39 -3.42
C ARG A 25 5.17 -7.36 -3.69
N VAL A 26 5.67 -6.76 -2.63
CA VAL A 26 6.71 -5.75 -2.73
C VAL A 26 8.03 -6.29 -2.18
N PRO A 27 9.19 -5.81 -2.64
CA PRO A 27 10.45 -6.22 -2.05
C PRO A 27 10.53 -5.85 -0.56
N VAL A 28 11.30 -6.62 0.21
CA VAL A 28 11.67 -6.31 1.59
C VAL A 28 12.26 -4.89 1.64
N GLY A 29 11.76 -4.08 2.56
CA GLY A 29 12.18 -2.69 2.67
C GLY A 29 11.50 -1.76 1.66
N ALA A 30 10.48 -2.22 0.93
CA ALA A 30 9.58 -1.34 0.20
C ALA A 30 8.81 -0.44 1.15
N ARG A 31 8.43 0.75 0.67
CA ARG A 31 7.66 1.71 1.43
C ARG A 31 6.17 1.57 1.14
N VAL A 32 5.35 2.18 1.98
CA VAL A 32 3.89 2.25 1.79
C VAL A 32 3.54 2.75 0.39
N ILE A 33 4.23 3.79 -0.09
CA ILE A 33 4.03 4.31 -1.46
C ILE A 33 4.31 3.28 -2.54
N ASP A 34 5.36 2.46 -2.39
CA ASP A 34 5.73 1.45 -3.39
C ASP A 34 4.64 0.36 -3.50
N ALA A 35 4.07 -0.07 -2.38
CA ALA A 35 2.95 -1.02 -2.39
C ALA A 35 1.67 -0.43 -2.99
N ILE A 36 1.37 0.82 -2.67
CA ILE A 36 0.23 1.54 -3.21
C ILE A 36 0.35 1.67 -4.74
N LEU A 37 1.52 2.08 -5.24
CA LEU A 37 1.79 2.16 -6.68
C LEU A 37 1.65 0.79 -7.34
N GLN A 38 2.20 -0.27 -6.72
CA GLN A 38 2.05 -1.64 -7.22
C GLN A 38 0.60 -2.14 -7.20
N SER A 39 -0.21 -1.66 -6.26
CA SER A 39 -1.61 -2.06 -6.12
C SER A 39 -2.47 -1.53 -7.25
N GLY A 40 -2.01 -0.50 -7.97
CA GLY A 40 -2.78 0.16 -9.02
C GLY A 40 -4.01 0.87 -8.49
N ILE A 41 -4.02 1.23 -7.20
CA ILE A 41 -5.15 1.96 -6.62
C ILE A 41 -5.31 3.36 -7.22
N ASP A 42 -4.26 3.90 -7.84
CA ASP A 42 -4.32 5.14 -8.62
C ASP A 42 -5.42 5.08 -9.70
N ASP A 43 -5.58 3.93 -10.38
CA ASP A 43 -6.65 3.69 -11.35
C ASP A 43 -8.05 3.73 -10.71
N VAL A 44 -8.15 3.36 -9.43
CA VAL A 44 -9.39 3.35 -8.66
C VAL A 44 -9.71 4.73 -8.09
N LEU A 45 -8.69 5.49 -7.68
CA LEU A 45 -8.79 6.86 -7.18
C LEU A 45 -8.98 7.88 -8.32
N GLY A 46 -8.61 7.51 -9.54
CA GLY A 46 -8.66 8.38 -10.71
C GLY A 46 -7.57 9.44 -10.67
N GLU A 47 -7.94 10.71 -10.79
CA GLU A 47 -6.99 11.84 -10.76
C GLU A 47 -6.47 12.20 -9.36
N VAL A 48 -6.96 11.54 -8.29
CA VAL A 48 -6.57 11.91 -6.93
C VAL A 48 -5.29 11.18 -6.53
N PRO A 49 -4.19 11.90 -6.26
CA PRO A 49 -2.96 11.26 -5.83
C PRO A 49 -3.15 10.66 -4.44
N VAL A 50 -2.66 9.44 -4.26
CA VAL A 50 -2.73 8.74 -2.97
C VAL A 50 -2.14 9.52 -1.79
N GLY A 51 -1.19 10.42 -2.04
CA GLY A 51 -0.60 11.29 -1.01
C GLY A 51 -1.53 12.37 -0.45
N ALA A 52 -2.68 12.60 -1.08
CA ALA A 52 -3.73 13.44 -0.50
C ALA A 52 -4.57 12.71 0.55
N HIS A 53 -4.44 11.38 0.65
CA HIS A 53 -5.21 10.55 1.58
C HIS A 53 -4.40 10.18 2.82
N ASN A 54 -5.10 10.07 3.95
CA ASN A 54 -4.52 9.54 5.18
C ASN A 54 -4.30 8.03 5.01
N VAL A 55 -3.03 7.64 4.94
CA VAL A 55 -2.64 6.22 4.94
C VAL A 55 -2.32 5.77 6.36
N GLY A 56 -2.73 4.55 6.67
CA GLY A 56 -2.45 3.93 7.96
C GLY A 56 -2.21 2.44 7.77
N VAL A 57 -1.34 1.89 8.59
CA VAL A 57 -1.07 0.46 8.67
C VAL A 57 -1.55 -0.02 10.03
N PHE A 58 -2.31 -1.11 10.10
CA PHE A 58 -2.81 -1.71 11.34
C PHE A 58 -3.47 -0.69 12.29
N SER A 59 -4.38 0.14 11.77
CA SER A 59 -5.08 1.19 12.53
C SER A 59 -4.17 2.28 13.12
N ARG A 60 -2.93 2.42 12.61
CA ARG A 60 -2.02 3.52 12.96
C ARG A 60 -1.76 4.38 11.73
N PRO A 61 -1.92 5.71 11.81
CA PRO A 61 -1.52 6.59 10.71
C PRO A 61 -0.01 6.50 10.52
N VAL A 62 0.43 6.26 9.29
CA VAL A 62 1.84 6.16 8.92
C VAL A 62 2.15 7.14 7.78
N ARG A 63 3.43 7.34 7.48
CA ARG A 63 3.82 8.14 6.32
C ARG A 63 3.92 7.23 5.09
N LEU A 64 3.76 7.82 3.92
CA LEU A 64 4.01 7.14 2.64
C LEU A 64 5.43 6.57 2.52
N ASP A 65 6.39 7.17 3.23
CA ASP A 65 7.79 6.74 3.27
C ASP A 65 8.06 5.63 4.32
N THR A 66 7.07 5.23 5.11
CA THR A 66 7.21 4.17 6.11
C THR A 66 7.49 2.83 5.43
N LEU A 67 8.48 2.09 5.96
CA LEU A 67 8.83 0.76 5.49
C LEU A 67 7.75 -0.26 5.87
N LEU A 68 7.35 -1.06 4.89
CA LEU A 68 6.41 -2.15 5.07
C LEU A 68 7.09 -3.42 5.54
N ARG A 69 6.31 -4.28 6.19
CA ARG A 69 6.73 -5.60 6.67
C ARG A 69 5.78 -6.68 6.17
N GLU A 70 6.23 -7.92 6.19
CA GLU A 70 5.38 -9.05 5.82
C GLU A 70 4.13 -9.10 6.71
N GLY A 71 2.96 -9.13 6.07
CA GLY A 71 1.67 -9.15 6.76
C GLY A 71 1.07 -7.77 7.06
N ASP A 72 1.73 -6.68 6.70
CA ASP A 72 1.16 -5.32 6.81
C ASP A 72 -0.14 -5.16 5.99
N ARG A 73 -1.10 -4.42 6.57
CA ARG A 73 -2.36 -4.01 5.93
C ARG A 73 -2.77 -2.59 6.30
#